data_AF-A0A2R5GSI9-F1
#
_entry.id   AF-A0A2R5GSI9-F1
#
_cell.length_a   1.000
_cell.length_b   1.000
_cell.length_c   1.000
_cell.angle_alpha   90.00
_cell.angle_beta   90.00
_cell.angle_gamma   90.00
#
_symmetry.space_group_name_H-M   'P 1'
#
loop_
_entity.id
_entity.type
_entity.pdbx_description
1 polymer ?
#
loop_
_entity_poly.entity_id
_entity_poly.type
_entity_poly.pdbx_seq_one_letter_code
_entity_poly.pdbx_strand_id
1 'polypeptide(L)'
;MHCIDRMIYPIESARTSSLRHRRKGLGVSGLHGVFMRLKLVCDAPEAKKLNKLIFETIYRAAVLESSELARVKGGTKLSPARLPARASFSLKCGARRLFLQRLGGIRKNMVRYGLRNSLLMALMPTVSCASIASVTESFEILTSNLYSRKIMAGEHSIVYKYMMWELVDLGLRNKNLPERLLSNNGSIQLSKGDIPADVCHRYGTVWEYKMRD
;
A
#
# COMPACT_ATOMS: atom_id res chain seq x y z
N MET A 1 -5.43 -2.60 -24.48
CA MET A 1 -6.61 -3.51 -24.31
C MET A 1 -6.76 -3.81 -22.82
N HIS A 2 -7.96 -3.78 -22.19
CA HIS A 2 -8.09 -3.88 -20.72
C HIS A 2 -8.49 -5.28 -20.25
N CYS A 3 -8.05 -5.68 -19.05
CA CYS A 3 -8.38 -6.96 -18.39
C CYS A 3 -9.89 -7.30 -18.43
N ILE A 4 -10.75 -6.33 -18.09
CA ILE A 4 -12.22 -6.51 -18.09
C ILE A 4 -12.76 -6.95 -19.46
N ASP A 5 -12.14 -6.54 -20.56
CA ASP A 5 -12.62 -6.84 -21.91
C ASP A 5 -12.13 -8.20 -22.42
N ARG A 6 -11.08 -8.77 -21.80
CA ARG A 6 -10.47 -10.06 -22.17
C ARG A 6 -10.81 -11.19 -21.19
N MET A 7 -11.31 -10.87 -20.01
CA MET A 7 -11.58 -11.85 -18.97
C MET A 7 -12.66 -12.83 -19.45
N ILE A 8 -12.38 -14.12 -19.29
CA ILE A 8 -13.38 -15.17 -19.45
C ILE A 8 -14.16 -15.22 -18.15
N TYR A 9 -15.45 -14.91 -18.21
CA TYR A 9 -16.31 -14.89 -17.04
C TYR A 9 -16.98 -16.27 -16.87
N PRO A 10 -16.88 -16.90 -15.68
CA PRO A 10 -17.49 -18.21 -15.45
C PRO A 10 -19.03 -18.15 -15.36
N ILE A 11 -19.59 -16.99 -15.03
CA ILE A 11 -21.04 -16.74 -14.92
C ILE A 11 -21.41 -15.43 -15.62
N GLU A 12 -22.56 -15.42 -16.32
CA GLU A 12 -22.99 -14.28 -17.14
C GLU A 12 -23.35 -13.05 -16.29
N SER A 13 -23.83 -13.25 -15.06
CA SER A 13 -24.09 -12.16 -14.12
C SER A 13 -22.82 -11.40 -13.73
N ALA A 14 -21.67 -12.09 -13.58
CA ALA A 14 -20.39 -11.45 -13.33
C ALA A 14 -19.87 -10.66 -14.54
N ARG A 15 -20.08 -11.19 -15.76
CA ARG A 15 -19.75 -10.49 -17.01
C ARG A 15 -20.55 -9.19 -17.13
N THR A 16 -21.87 -9.29 -16.96
CA THR A 16 -22.79 -8.16 -17.03
C THR A 16 -22.41 -7.08 -16.01
N SER A 17 -22.16 -7.47 -14.76
CA SER A 17 -21.73 -6.55 -13.70
C SER A 17 -20.38 -5.87 -14.01
N SER A 18 -19.40 -6.65 -14.47
CA SER A 18 -18.05 -6.15 -14.76
C SER A 18 -18.02 -5.21 -15.96
N LEU A 19 -18.74 -5.53 -17.03
CA LEU A 19 -18.85 -4.65 -18.20
C LEU A 19 -19.64 -3.37 -17.89
N ARG A 20 -20.66 -3.46 -17.02
CA ARG A 20 -21.48 -2.30 -16.61
C ARG A 20 -20.72 -1.33 -15.71
N HIS A 21 -20.07 -1.82 -14.66
CA HIS A 21 -19.44 -0.98 -13.63
C HIS A 21 -17.96 -0.75 -13.87
N ARG A 22 -17.28 -1.70 -14.52
CA ARG A 22 -15.84 -1.66 -14.82
C ARG A 22 -15.02 -1.33 -13.57
N ARG A 23 -15.30 -1.98 -12.46
CA ARG A 23 -14.58 -1.76 -11.19
C ARG A 23 -13.12 -2.19 -11.35
N LYS A 24 -12.21 -1.42 -10.77
CA LYS A 24 -10.79 -1.76 -10.64
C LYS A 24 -10.34 -1.53 -9.20
N GLY A 25 -9.35 -2.30 -8.77
CA GLY A 25 -8.70 -2.17 -7.48
C GLY A 25 -7.20 -2.03 -7.69
N LEU A 26 -6.70 -0.80 -7.70
CA LEU A 26 -5.27 -0.53 -7.56
C LEU A 26 -4.91 -0.60 -6.08
N GLY A 27 -3.95 -1.47 -5.77
CA GLY A 27 -3.36 -1.62 -4.43
C GLY A 27 -1.89 -1.21 -4.40
N VAL A 28 -1.28 -1.35 -3.24
CA VAL A 28 0.17 -1.14 -3.03
C VAL A 28 0.74 -2.33 -2.27
N SER A 29 2.03 -2.54 -2.38
CA SER A 29 2.80 -3.46 -1.56
C SER A 29 4.12 -2.79 -1.19
N GLY A 30 4.73 -3.16 -0.06
CA GLY A 30 6.04 -2.65 0.33
C GLY A 30 6.04 -1.31 1.05
N LEU A 31 4.89 -0.82 1.55
CA LEU A 31 4.81 0.50 2.19
C LEU A 31 5.76 0.61 3.40
N HIS A 32 5.77 -0.39 4.27
CA HIS A 32 6.69 -0.43 5.42
C HIS A 32 8.16 -0.41 4.97
N GLY A 33 8.51 -1.12 3.89
CA GLY A 33 9.85 -1.06 3.31
C GLY A 33 10.27 0.33 2.82
N VAL A 34 9.33 1.15 2.35
CA VAL A 34 9.58 2.56 2.00
C VAL A 34 9.94 3.38 3.24
N PHE A 35 9.20 3.20 4.35
CA PHE A 35 9.51 3.89 5.60
C PHE A 35 10.89 3.52 6.12
N MET A 36 11.26 2.23 6.09
CA MET A 36 12.58 1.78 6.52
C MET A 36 13.70 2.36 5.65
N ARG A 37 13.52 2.40 4.33
CA ARG A 37 14.50 3.02 3.42
C ARG A 37 14.70 4.51 3.66
N LEU A 38 13.64 5.21 4.04
CA LEU A 38 13.68 6.63 4.38
C LEU A 38 14.04 6.89 5.84
N LYS A 39 14.37 5.84 6.61
CA LYS A 39 14.65 5.91 8.06
C LYS A 39 13.53 6.60 8.85
N LEU A 40 12.28 6.35 8.45
CA LEU A 40 11.08 6.87 9.12
C LEU A 40 10.48 5.81 10.04
N VAL A 41 10.07 6.23 11.24
CA VAL A 41 9.24 5.42 12.15
C VAL A 41 7.79 5.48 11.66
N CYS A 42 7.04 4.37 11.76
CA CYS A 42 5.71 4.27 11.15
C CYS A 42 4.67 5.22 11.78
N ASP A 43 4.79 5.50 13.07
CA ASP A 43 3.88 6.38 13.82
C ASP A 43 4.25 7.88 13.72
N ALA A 44 5.41 8.19 13.16
CA ALA A 44 5.92 9.55 13.06
C ALA A 44 5.02 10.43 12.16
N PRO A 45 4.89 11.74 12.48
CA PRO A 45 4.07 12.66 11.68
C PRO A 45 4.54 12.76 10.22
N GLU A 46 5.84 12.60 9.96
CA GLU A 46 6.44 12.54 8.64
C GLU A 46 5.95 11.31 7.86
N ALA A 47 5.91 10.14 8.49
CA ALA A 47 5.40 8.92 7.87
C ALA A 47 3.90 9.04 7.56
N LYS A 48 3.11 9.62 8.47
CA LYS A 48 1.67 9.91 8.24
C LYS A 48 1.47 10.89 7.08
N LYS A 49 2.34 11.89 6.93
CA LYS A 49 2.32 12.84 5.80
C LYS A 49 2.69 12.16 4.49
N LEU A 50 3.75 11.35 4.48
CA LEU A 50 4.20 10.59 3.31
C LEU A 50 3.12 9.60 2.86
N ASN A 51 2.50 8.89 3.79
CA ASN A 51 1.41 7.97 3.52
C ASN A 51 0.26 8.66 2.76
N LYS A 52 -0.17 9.83 3.26
CA LYS A 52 -1.18 10.67 2.59
C LYS A 52 -0.76 11.05 1.18
N LEU A 53 0.50 11.45 0.98
CA LEU A 53 1.02 11.86 -0.33
C LEU A 53 1.08 10.70 -1.33
N ILE A 54 1.51 9.51 -0.90
CA ILE A 54 1.56 8.30 -1.74
C ILE A 54 0.15 7.97 -2.24
N PHE A 55 -0.81 7.84 -1.33
CA PHE A 55 -2.18 7.49 -1.69
C PHE A 55 -2.89 8.59 -2.48
N GLU A 56 -2.65 9.87 -2.17
CA GLU A 56 -3.14 11.01 -2.95
C GLU A 56 -2.63 10.94 -4.39
N THR A 57 -1.35 10.65 -4.59
CA THR A 57 -0.71 10.58 -5.91
C THR A 57 -1.26 9.42 -6.73
N ILE A 58 -1.33 8.22 -6.15
CA ILE A 58 -1.87 7.03 -6.82
C ILE A 58 -3.32 7.27 -7.21
N TYR A 59 -4.13 7.81 -6.30
CA TYR A 59 -5.53 8.06 -6.57
C TYR A 59 -5.72 9.10 -7.66
N ARG A 60 -4.95 10.20 -7.62
CA ARG A 60 -4.95 11.24 -8.64
C ARG A 60 -4.61 10.68 -10.02
N ALA A 61 -3.56 9.88 -10.12
CA ALA A 61 -3.16 9.23 -11.37
C ALA A 61 -4.26 8.29 -11.88
N ALA A 62 -4.85 7.48 -11.01
CA ALA A 62 -5.94 6.57 -11.37
C ALA A 62 -7.18 7.29 -11.91
N VAL A 63 -7.53 8.44 -11.32
CA VAL A 63 -8.65 9.28 -11.76
C VAL A 63 -8.35 9.91 -13.11
N LEU A 64 -7.14 10.46 -13.30
CA LEU A 64 -6.70 11.05 -14.56
C LEU A 64 -6.79 10.04 -15.70
N GLU A 65 -6.19 8.87 -15.52
CA GLU A 65 -6.20 7.79 -16.52
C GLU A 65 -7.62 7.28 -16.81
N SER A 66 -8.45 7.15 -15.78
CA SER A 66 -9.86 6.76 -15.96
C SER A 66 -10.65 7.80 -16.76
N SER A 67 -10.31 9.09 -16.64
CA SER A 67 -10.93 10.18 -17.40
C SER A 67 -10.46 10.20 -18.86
N GLU A 68 -9.16 10.02 -19.12
CA GLU A 68 -8.64 9.92 -20.49
C GLU A 68 -9.19 8.68 -21.22
N LEU A 69 -9.32 7.55 -20.53
CA LEU A 69 -9.97 6.37 -21.09
C LEU A 69 -11.46 6.61 -21.38
N ALA A 70 -12.13 7.46 -20.59
CA ALA A 70 -13.52 7.84 -20.85
C ALA A 70 -13.63 8.72 -22.10
N ARG A 71 -12.64 9.59 -22.34
CA ARG A 71 -12.57 10.42 -23.56
C ARG A 71 -12.46 9.57 -24.82
N VAL A 72 -11.64 8.51 -24.82
CA VAL A 72 -11.39 7.67 -26.01
C VAL A 72 -12.46 6.58 -26.20
N LYS A 73 -12.93 5.96 -25.12
CA LYS A 73 -13.81 4.76 -25.17
C LYS A 73 -15.22 4.97 -24.64
N GLY A 74 -15.54 6.20 -24.24
CA GLY A 74 -16.79 6.56 -23.56
C GLY A 74 -16.74 6.29 -22.05
N GLY A 75 -17.43 7.11 -21.25
CA GLY A 75 -17.59 6.88 -19.82
C GLY A 75 -18.53 5.71 -19.49
N THR A 76 -18.56 5.31 -18.22
CA THR A 76 -19.60 4.38 -17.72
C THR A 76 -20.94 5.09 -17.56
N LYS A 77 -22.05 4.34 -17.60
CA LYS A 77 -23.42 4.88 -17.41
C LYS A 77 -23.61 5.57 -16.04
N LEU A 78 -22.77 5.23 -15.05
CA LEU A 78 -22.72 5.81 -13.70
C LEU A 78 -21.65 6.91 -13.56
N SER A 79 -21.06 7.38 -14.66
CA SER A 79 -20.01 8.39 -14.60
C SER A 79 -20.54 9.71 -13.99
N PRO A 80 -19.70 10.43 -13.21
CA PRO A 80 -20.13 11.63 -12.48
C PRO A 80 -20.72 12.74 -13.36
N ALA A 81 -20.50 12.72 -14.67
CA ALA A 81 -21.13 13.64 -15.62
C ALA A 81 -22.68 13.51 -15.65
N ARG A 82 -23.25 12.40 -15.16
CA ARG A 82 -24.71 12.21 -15.00
C ARG A 82 -25.17 12.10 -13.53
N LEU A 83 -24.25 12.08 -12.57
CA LEU A 83 -24.61 12.19 -11.16
C LEU A 83 -24.66 13.67 -10.80
N PRO A 84 -25.68 14.15 -10.06
CA PRO A 84 -25.75 15.56 -9.68
C PRO A 84 -24.44 15.95 -8.99
N ALA A 85 -24.03 17.22 -9.14
CA ALA A 85 -22.77 17.81 -8.65
C ALA A 85 -22.41 17.56 -7.15
N ARG A 86 -23.30 16.86 -6.43
CA ARG A 86 -23.17 16.28 -5.10
C ARG A 86 -22.56 14.88 -5.05
N ALA A 87 -22.16 14.25 -6.16
CA ALA A 87 -21.49 12.95 -6.15
C ALA A 87 -20.26 13.01 -5.25
N SER A 88 -20.48 12.61 -4.00
CA SER A 88 -19.50 12.65 -2.95
C SER A 88 -18.46 11.60 -3.29
N PHE A 89 -17.38 12.02 -3.95
CA PHE A 89 -16.10 11.33 -3.83
C PHE A 89 -15.98 10.96 -2.35
N SER A 90 -15.85 9.66 -2.06
CA SER A 90 -15.86 9.08 -0.72
C SER A 90 -14.60 9.44 0.07
N LEU A 91 -14.19 10.71 0.01
CA LEU A 91 -13.32 11.35 0.98
C LEU A 91 -14.21 11.89 2.08
N LYS A 92 -14.74 10.98 2.93
CA LYS A 92 -15.33 11.34 4.22
C LYS A 92 -14.21 11.67 5.21
N CYS A 93 -13.35 12.64 4.90
CA CYS A 93 -12.30 13.10 5.80
C CYS A 93 -11.99 14.57 5.47
N GLY A 94 -11.71 15.40 6.47
CA GLY A 94 -11.37 16.84 6.31
C GLY A 94 -10.25 17.18 5.31
N ALA A 95 -9.54 16.17 4.79
CA ALA A 95 -8.61 16.26 3.66
C ALA A 95 -9.26 16.60 2.30
N ARG A 96 -10.59 16.60 2.21
CA ARG A 96 -11.34 16.83 0.97
C ARG A 96 -11.04 18.18 0.30
N ARG A 97 -10.74 19.23 1.06
CA ARG A 97 -10.57 20.60 0.52
C ARG A 97 -9.21 20.80 -0.18
N LEU A 98 -8.12 20.36 0.44
CA LEU A 98 -6.76 20.42 -0.13
C LEU A 98 -6.62 19.47 -1.33
N PHE A 99 -7.20 18.27 -1.22
CA PHE A 99 -7.25 17.29 -2.30
C PHE A 99 -8.00 17.83 -3.52
N LEU A 100 -9.17 18.46 -3.33
CA LEU A 100 -9.96 19.04 -4.44
C LEU A 100 -9.28 20.25 -5.10
N GLN A 101 -8.54 21.10 -4.36
CA GLN A 101 -7.78 22.21 -4.94
C GLN A 101 -6.65 21.70 -5.86
N ARG A 102 -5.95 20.65 -5.45
CA ARG A 102 -4.87 20.03 -6.25
C ARG A 102 -5.36 19.25 -7.47
N LEU A 103 -6.66 18.93 -7.53
CA LEU A 103 -7.32 18.27 -8.65
C LEU A 103 -7.93 19.25 -9.69
N GLY A 104 -7.66 20.56 -9.59
CA GLY A 104 -8.36 21.58 -10.40
C GLY A 104 -8.47 21.26 -11.90
N GLY A 105 -7.39 20.82 -12.54
CA GLY A 105 -7.40 20.40 -13.95
C GLY A 105 -8.18 19.11 -14.21
N ILE A 106 -8.06 18.12 -13.31
CA ILE A 106 -8.71 16.82 -13.42
C ILE A 106 -10.23 16.93 -13.29
N ARG A 107 -10.72 17.88 -12.49
CA ARG A 107 -12.17 18.14 -12.35
C ARG A 107 -12.81 18.56 -13.67
N LYS A 108 -12.13 19.38 -14.48
CA LYS A 108 -12.65 19.81 -15.79
C LYS A 108 -12.79 18.61 -16.74
N ASN A 109 -11.78 17.74 -16.79
CA ASN A 109 -11.80 16.53 -17.62
C ASN A 109 -12.88 15.53 -17.14
N MET A 110 -13.03 15.39 -15.82
CA MET A 110 -14.07 14.53 -15.23
C MET A 110 -15.49 15.02 -15.54
N VAL A 111 -15.72 16.34 -15.54
CA VAL A 111 -17.03 16.90 -15.92
C VAL A 111 -17.27 16.71 -17.42
N ARG A 112 -16.24 16.93 -18.26
CA ARG A 112 -16.37 16.86 -19.72
C ARG A 112 -16.50 15.43 -20.26
N TYR A 113 -15.71 14.50 -19.74
CA TYR A 113 -15.59 13.14 -20.29
C TYR A 113 -16.13 12.06 -19.35
N GLY A 114 -16.36 12.38 -18.08
CA GLY A 114 -16.69 11.39 -17.07
C GLY A 114 -15.50 10.51 -16.68
N LEU A 115 -15.81 9.33 -16.14
CA LEU A 115 -14.85 8.30 -15.75
C LEU A 115 -15.22 6.96 -16.39
N ARG A 116 -14.20 6.20 -16.80
CA ARG A 116 -14.37 4.88 -17.41
C ARG A 116 -14.58 3.78 -16.38
N ASN A 117 -14.05 3.94 -15.17
CA ASN A 117 -14.12 2.94 -14.10
C ASN A 117 -14.89 3.52 -12.90
N SER A 118 -15.81 2.75 -12.30
CA SER A 118 -16.60 3.22 -11.16
C SER A 118 -15.82 3.23 -9.84
N LEU A 119 -14.92 2.26 -9.66
CA LEU A 119 -14.00 2.14 -8.53
C LEU A 119 -12.58 2.01 -9.08
N LEU A 120 -11.62 2.60 -8.37
CA LEU A 120 -10.24 2.75 -8.86
C LEU A 120 -9.20 2.13 -7.92
N MET A 121 -9.37 2.30 -6.61
CA MET A 121 -8.41 1.84 -5.61
C MET A 121 -9.07 0.87 -4.64
N ALA A 122 -8.34 -0.19 -4.32
CA ALA A 122 -8.69 -1.16 -3.30
C ALA A 122 -7.39 -1.76 -2.76
N LEU A 123 -7.20 -1.67 -1.44
CA LEU A 123 -6.07 -2.29 -0.78
C LEU A 123 -6.40 -3.77 -0.56
N MET A 124 -5.64 -4.64 -1.20
CA MET A 124 -5.77 -6.09 -1.04
C MET A 124 -4.61 -6.66 -0.21
N PRO A 125 -4.79 -7.83 0.43
CA PRO A 125 -3.66 -8.62 0.89
C PRO A 125 -2.83 -9.06 -0.32
N THR A 126 -1.51 -8.89 -0.25
CA THR A 126 -0.60 -9.17 -1.37
C THR A 126 0.44 -10.23 -1.02
N VAL A 127 0.13 -11.15 -0.09
CA VAL A 127 1.04 -12.18 0.45
C VAL A 127 1.96 -12.78 -0.61
N SER A 128 1.38 -13.46 -1.61
CA SER A 128 2.16 -14.15 -2.65
C SER A 128 2.98 -13.19 -3.51
N CYS A 129 2.38 -12.08 -3.96
CA CYS A 129 3.06 -11.12 -4.83
C CYS A 129 4.18 -10.38 -4.10
N ALA A 130 3.96 -10.02 -2.83
CA ALA A 130 4.93 -9.36 -1.97
C ALA A 130 6.11 -10.29 -1.66
N SER A 131 5.84 -11.58 -1.41
CA SER A 131 6.85 -12.61 -1.25
C SER A 131 7.71 -12.77 -2.51
N ILE A 132 7.09 -12.83 -3.70
CA ILE A 132 7.82 -12.89 -4.99
C ILE A 132 8.67 -11.64 -5.20
N ALA A 133 8.09 -10.45 -5.01
CA ALA A 133 8.80 -9.18 -5.15
C ALA A 133 9.77 -8.88 -3.98
N SER A 134 9.84 -9.78 -2.98
CA SER A 134 10.61 -9.61 -1.75
C SER A 134 10.34 -8.27 -1.05
N VAL A 135 9.09 -7.81 -1.02
CA VAL A 135 8.65 -6.59 -0.33
C VAL A 135 7.71 -6.95 0.81
N THR A 136 7.41 -5.99 1.69
CA THR A 136 6.42 -6.18 2.75
C THR A 136 5.01 -6.26 2.18
N GLU A 137 4.12 -6.89 2.94
CA GLU A 137 2.75 -7.10 2.51
C GLU A 137 1.95 -5.79 2.55
N SER A 138 1.20 -5.55 1.48
CA SER A 138 0.25 -4.46 1.35
C SER A 138 0.74 -3.11 1.94
N PHE A 139 0.04 -2.60 2.94
CA PHE A 139 0.36 -1.40 3.71
C PHE A 139 0.74 -1.72 5.17
N GLU A 140 0.92 -2.99 5.51
CA GLU A 140 1.05 -3.46 6.89
C GLU A 140 2.47 -3.27 7.42
N ILE A 141 2.56 -3.04 8.73
CA ILE A 141 3.82 -3.08 9.49
C ILE A 141 4.16 -4.56 9.74
N LEU A 142 5.44 -4.86 9.94
CA LEU A 142 5.87 -6.22 10.24
C LEU A 142 5.34 -6.72 11.58
N THR A 143 4.77 -7.91 11.56
CA THR A 143 4.40 -8.65 12.77
C THR A 143 5.62 -9.16 13.54
N SER A 144 6.71 -9.47 12.84
CA SER A 144 7.97 -9.96 13.39
C SER A 144 9.13 -9.57 12.47
N ASN A 145 10.28 -9.22 13.05
CA ASN A 145 11.52 -9.02 12.28
C ASN A 145 12.23 -10.33 11.92
N LEU A 146 11.70 -11.47 12.38
CA LEU A 146 12.18 -12.81 12.08
C LEU A 146 11.03 -13.61 11.46
N TYR A 147 11.21 -14.09 10.24
CA TYR A 147 10.21 -14.93 9.59
C TYR A 147 10.81 -16.25 9.15
N SER A 148 9.99 -17.30 9.22
CA SER A 148 10.41 -18.64 8.87
C SER A 148 10.03 -18.98 7.43
N ARG A 149 10.98 -19.51 6.67
CA ARG A 149 10.76 -19.98 5.30
C ARG A 149 11.04 -21.47 5.21
N LYS A 150 10.00 -22.23 4.85
CA LYS A 150 10.12 -23.66 4.57
C LYS A 150 10.67 -23.86 3.15
N ILE A 151 11.77 -24.59 3.06
CA ILE A 151 12.44 -25.02 1.83
C ILE A 151 12.52 -26.55 1.88
N MET A 152 12.77 -27.22 0.75
CA MET A 152 12.93 -28.69 0.73
C MET A 152 14.06 -29.18 1.67
N ALA A 153 15.06 -28.35 1.94
CA ALA A 153 16.18 -28.64 2.83
C ALA A 153 15.87 -28.42 4.34
N GLY A 154 14.65 -27.97 4.67
CA GLY A 154 14.24 -27.70 6.04
C GLY A 154 13.65 -26.30 6.24
N GLU A 155 13.51 -25.92 7.50
CA GLU A 155 12.97 -24.63 7.91
C GLU A 155 14.11 -23.66 8.23
N HIS A 156 14.16 -22.54 7.52
CA HIS A 156 15.20 -21.53 7.68
C HIS A 156 14.61 -20.22 8.21
N SER A 157 15.12 -19.75 9.34
CA SER A 157 14.78 -18.44 9.89
C SER A 157 15.52 -17.34 9.15
N ILE A 158 14.78 -16.37 8.63
CA ILE A 158 15.31 -15.24 7.86
C ILE A 158 15.01 -13.96 8.64
N VAL A 159 16.05 -13.15 8.86
CA VAL A 159 15.94 -11.84 9.49
C VAL A 159 15.50 -10.81 8.44
N TYR A 160 14.68 -9.85 8.86
CA TYR A 160 14.17 -8.81 7.98
C TYR A 160 15.30 -8.03 7.28
N LYS A 161 15.25 -8.04 5.95
CA LYS A 161 16.36 -7.59 5.10
C LYS A 161 16.78 -6.14 5.30
N TYR A 162 15.83 -5.22 5.51
CA TYR A 162 16.17 -3.79 5.64
C TYR A 162 16.88 -3.52 6.96
N MET A 163 16.46 -4.21 8.03
CA MET A 163 17.14 -4.17 9.32
C MET A 163 18.55 -4.74 9.22
N MET A 164 18.71 -5.86 8.52
CA MET A 164 20.04 -6.43 8.28
C MET A 164 20.95 -5.47 7.51
N TRP A 165 20.43 -4.79 6.48
CA TRP A 165 21.21 -3.80 5.73
C TRP A 165 21.66 -2.64 6.62
N GLU A 166 20.74 -2.05 7.39
CA GLU A 166 21.08 -0.93 8.28
C GLU A 166 22.06 -1.35 9.39
N LEU A 167 21.93 -2.55 9.97
CA LEU A 167 22.88 -3.05 10.96
C LEU A 167 24.27 -3.33 10.37
N VAL A 168 24.34 -3.78 9.12
CA VAL A 168 25.61 -3.96 8.40
C VAL A 168 26.26 -2.61 8.12
N ASP A 169 25.49 -1.63 7.67
CA ASP A 169 25.97 -0.27 7.39
C ASP A 169 26.51 0.43 8.65
N LEU A 170 25.93 0.13 9.82
CA LEU A 170 26.39 0.62 11.12
C LEU A 170 27.57 -0.19 11.70
N GLY A 171 28.01 -1.26 11.06
CA GLY A 171 29.04 -2.16 11.60
C GLY A 171 28.58 -3.00 12.79
N LEU A 172 27.27 -3.04 13.07
CA LEU A 172 26.66 -3.72 14.22
C LEU A 172 26.18 -5.15 13.87
N ARG A 173 26.84 -5.80 12.92
CA ARG A 173 26.45 -7.14 12.48
C ARG A 173 26.73 -8.17 13.57
N ASN A 174 25.67 -8.62 14.25
CA ASN A 174 25.76 -9.64 15.29
C ASN A 174 25.33 -11.02 14.76
N LYS A 175 26.20 -12.04 14.89
CA LYS A 175 25.89 -13.43 14.49
C LYS A 175 24.77 -14.05 15.33
N ASN A 176 24.62 -13.62 16.58
CA ASN A 176 23.63 -14.13 17.54
C ASN A 176 22.29 -13.38 17.45
N LEU A 177 22.16 -12.43 16.51
CA LEU A 177 20.92 -11.67 16.34
C LEU A 177 19.69 -12.55 16.06
N PRO A 178 19.74 -13.59 15.19
CA PRO A 178 18.57 -14.43 14.92
C PRO A 178 18.08 -15.16 16.17
N GLU A 179 18.99 -15.70 16.99
CA GLU A 179 18.67 -16.41 18.23
C GLU A 179 18.02 -15.47 19.26
N ARG A 180 18.53 -14.24 19.38
CA ARG A 180 17.93 -13.21 20.25
C ARG A 180 16.58 -12.72 19.76
N LEU A 181 16.41 -12.57 18.45
CA LEU A 181 15.09 -12.27 17.90
C LEU A 181 14.12 -13.41 18.17
N LEU A 182 14.57 -14.66 18.05
CA LEU A 182 13.75 -15.83 18.36
C LEU A 182 13.32 -15.86 19.83
N SER A 183 14.24 -15.59 20.77
CA SER A 183 13.91 -15.51 22.21
C SER A 183 12.94 -14.38 22.53
N ASN A 184 12.91 -13.34 21.70
CA ASN A 184 12.09 -12.14 21.89
C ASN A 184 10.88 -12.09 20.94
N ASN A 185 10.45 -13.22 20.37
CA ASN A 185 9.31 -13.31 19.45
C ASN A 185 9.39 -12.34 18.25
N GLY A 186 10.60 -12.07 17.76
CA GLY A 186 10.85 -11.19 16.61
C GLY A 186 11.02 -9.70 16.95
N SER A 187 10.98 -9.32 18.22
CA SER A 187 11.19 -7.95 18.67
C SER A 187 12.67 -7.62 18.85
N ILE A 188 13.07 -6.42 18.41
CA ILE A 188 14.42 -5.87 18.60
C ILE A 188 14.53 -4.96 19.84
N GLN A 189 13.41 -4.66 20.53
CA GLN A 189 13.39 -3.67 21.62
C GLN A 189 14.25 -4.02 22.82
N LEU A 190 14.46 -5.31 23.08
CA LEU A 190 15.25 -5.81 24.21
C LEU A 190 16.77 -5.75 23.93
N SER A 191 17.19 -5.36 22.71
CA SER A 191 18.60 -5.24 22.33
C SER A 191 19.17 -3.81 22.44
N LYS A 192 18.52 -2.92 23.21
CA LYS A 192 18.87 -1.49 23.36
C LYS A 192 20.29 -1.21 23.92
N GLY A 193 20.98 -2.22 24.42
CA GLY A 193 22.39 -2.11 24.85
C GLY A 193 23.39 -2.22 23.69
N ASP A 194 23.08 -3.01 22.66
CA ASP A 194 23.98 -3.29 21.53
C ASP A 194 23.59 -2.53 20.26
N ILE A 195 22.32 -2.12 20.17
CA ILE A 195 21.73 -1.49 18.99
C ILE A 195 21.20 -0.10 19.38
N PRO A 196 21.50 0.95 18.61
CA PRO A 196 20.99 2.30 18.86
C PRO A 196 19.47 2.34 19.02
N ALA A 197 19.00 3.13 19.99
CA ALA A 197 17.58 3.20 20.34
C ALA A 197 16.69 3.68 19.18
N ASP A 198 17.23 4.51 18.28
CA ASP A 198 16.53 4.98 17.07
C ASP A 198 16.29 3.82 16.07
N VAL A 199 17.27 2.93 15.90
CA VAL A 199 17.15 1.73 15.06
C VAL A 199 16.13 0.77 15.66
N CYS A 200 16.20 0.52 16.99
CA CYS A 200 15.21 -0.28 17.69
C CYS A 200 13.79 0.28 17.50
N HIS A 201 13.63 1.61 17.57
CA HIS A 201 12.34 2.24 17.39
C HIS A 201 11.80 2.09 15.94
N ARG A 202 12.65 2.26 14.92
CA ARG A 202 12.25 2.09 13.52
C ARG A 202 11.75 0.68 13.21
N TYR A 203 12.47 -0.34 13.68
CA TYR A 203 12.14 -1.74 13.44
C TYR A 203 11.20 -2.32 14.50
N GLY A 204 10.37 -1.48 15.13
CA GLY A 204 9.33 -1.96 16.02
C GLY A 204 8.32 -2.86 15.30
N THR A 205 7.84 -3.88 15.99
CA THR A 205 6.82 -4.80 15.47
C THR A 205 5.42 -4.22 15.64
N VAL A 206 4.43 -4.72 14.91
CA VAL A 206 3.00 -4.32 15.03
C VAL A 206 2.52 -4.30 16.49
N TRP A 207 3.00 -5.23 17.31
CA TRP A 207 2.62 -5.37 18.72
C TRP A 207 3.11 -4.23 19.61
N GLU A 208 4.12 -3.49 19.16
CA GLU A 208 4.73 -2.39 19.90
C GLU A 208 4.09 -1.03 19.55
N TYR A 209 3.26 -0.99 18.49
CA TYR A 209 2.54 0.20 18.07
C TYR A 209 1.14 0.27 18.70
N LYS A 210 0.69 1.50 18.96
CA LYS A 210 -0.70 1.74 19.37
C LYS A 210 -1.61 1.57 18.15
N MET A 211 -2.53 0.60 18.19
CA MET A 211 -3.51 0.35 17.12
C MET A 211 -4.39 1.55 16.72
N ARG A 212 -4.46 2.60 17.55
CA ARG A 212 -5.25 3.80 17.26
C ARG A 212 -4.57 4.76 16.29
N ASP A 213 -3.27 4.63 16.10
CA ASP A 213 -2.41 5.58 15.37
C ASP A 213 -2.06 5.15 13.95
#